data_AF-A0A1G6D130-F1
#
_entry.id   AF-A0A1G6D130-F1
#
_cell.length_a   1.000
_cell.length_b   1.000
_cell.length_c   1.000
_cell.angle_alpha   90.00
_cell.angle_beta   90.00
_cell.angle_gamma   90.00
#
_symmetry.space_group_name_H-M   'P 1'
#
loop_
_entity.id
_entity.type
_entity.pdbx_description
1 polymer ?
#
loop_
_entity_poly.entity_id
_entity_poly.type
_entity_poly.pdbx_seq_one_letter_code
_entity_poly.pdbx_strand_id
1 'polypeptide(L)'
;MKMLKVSKILSLALATVVAISFFSVNSFAASRAETHKRALTAEEISVITPLVDWEYYQKVNPDLVKAFGRDNQAALVNHFLEWGIWEERQPRADFNVDAYATRNLDLRSAFGDDIIAYYMHYGQASQTDKYYRPTPTLEDCYYKNTNVYSVYDFVKGQTAPRAGALPIQTYNFHPKLHFAWEDEQKAENEKNNK
;
A
#
# COMPACT_ATOMS: atom_id res chain seq x y z
N MET A 1 18.36 -45.77 -41.43
CA MET A 1 18.85 -44.47 -40.94
C MET A 1 17.89 -44.00 -39.85
N LYS A 2 18.32 -43.97 -38.58
CA LYS A 2 17.51 -43.49 -37.44
C LYS A 2 17.44 -41.96 -37.53
N MET A 3 16.26 -41.36 -37.47
CA MET A 3 16.11 -39.92 -37.23
C MET A 3 15.15 -39.67 -36.08
N LEU A 4 15.59 -38.78 -35.20
CA LEU A 4 15.14 -38.60 -33.82
C LEU A 4 13.74 -37.98 -33.71
N LYS A 5 13.03 -38.38 -32.64
CA LYS A 5 11.82 -37.74 -32.13
C LYS A 5 12.13 -36.32 -31.66
N VAL A 6 11.42 -35.33 -32.17
CA VAL A 6 11.34 -33.99 -31.54
C VAL A 6 9.92 -33.81 -31.03
N SER A 7 9.74 -34.04 -29.73
CA SER A 7 8.50 -33.75 -29.01
C SER A 7 8.67 -32.44 -28.25
N LYS A 8 7.58 -31.65 -28.20
CA LYS A 8 7.26 -30.68 -27.15
C LYS A 8 8.25 -29.51 -26.94
N ILE A 9 8.14 -28.43 -27.72
CA ILE A 9 8.40 -27.05 -27.24
C ILE A 9 7.57 -26.08 -28.09
N LEU A 10 6.30 -25.87 -27.76
CA LEU A 10 5.52 -24.76 -28.34
C LEU A 10 4.43 -24.27 -27.37
N SER A 11 4.82 -23.90 -26.14
CA SER A 11 3.92 -23.18 -25.22
C SER A 11 4.67 -22.58 -24.03
N LEU A 12 5.60 -21.64 -24.27
CA LEU A 12 6.15 -20.83 -23.17
C LEU A 12 6.64 -19.42 -23.58
N ALA A 13 6.32 -18.96 -24.79
CA ALA A 13 6.80 -17.67 -25.29
C ALA A 13 5.69 -16.62 -25.53
N LEU A 14 4.44 -16.88 -25.10
CA LEU A 14 3.32 -15.95 -25.30
C LEU A 14 2.85 -15.22 -24.02
N ALA A 15 3.36 -15.57 -22.84
CA ALA A 15 2.95 -14.94 -21.58
C ALA A 15 3.84 -13.76 -21.14
N THR A 16 5.00 -13.55 -21.76
CA THR A 16 5.96 -12.52 -21.31
C THR A 16 5.82 -11.17 -22.01
N VAL A 17 5.00 -11.06 -23.07
CA VAL A 17 4.97 -9.84 -23.91
C VAL A 17 3.70 -8.99 -23.74
N VAL A 18 2.66 -9.48 -23.04
CA VAL A 18 1.41 -8.70 -22.87
C VAL A 18 1.46 -7.72 -21.68
N ALA A 19 2.37 -7.90 -20.72
CA ALA A 19 2.42 -7.06 -19.52
C ALA A 19 3.03 -5.66 -19.72
N ILE A 20 3.66 -5.37 -20.87
CA ILE A 20 4.41 -4.11 -21.06
C ILE A 20 3.52 -2.95 -21.57
N SER A 21 2.29 -3.23 -22.00
CA SER A 21 1.57 -2.27 -22.87
C SER A 21 0.52 -1.37 -22.20
N PHE A 22 0.26 -1.50 -20.90
CA PHE A 22 -0.58 -0.54 -20.18
C PHE A 22 -0.05 -0.38 -18.77
N PHE A 23 0.27 0.85 -18.39
CA PHE A 23 0.25 1.45 -17.05
C PHE A 23 1.34 2.54 -16.97
N SER A 24 1.09 3.66 -17.63
CA SER A 24 1.77 4.93 -17.32
C SER A 24 1.15 5.56 -16.07
N VAL A 25 1.08 4.84 -14.95
CA VAL A 25 0.78 5.45 -13.64
C VAL A 25 1.89 5.13 -12.65
N ASN A 26 2.51 6.21 -12.18
CA ASN A 26 3.54 6.30 -11.15
C ASN A 26 4.70 5.30 -11.24
N SER A 27 5.59 5.52 -12.23
CA SER A 27 6.90 4.86 -12.34
C SER A 27 7.70 4.87 -11.04
N PHE A 28 7.49 5.86 -10.16
CA PHE A 28 8.17 5.95 -8.87
C PHE A 28 7.67 4.91 -7.84
N ALA A 29 6.34 4.70 -7.71
CA ALA A 29 5.81 3.72 -6.74
C ALA A 29 6.17 2.30 -7.15
N ALA A 30 6.04 1.96 -8.44
CA ALA A 30 6.49 0.69 -8.98
C ALA A 30 8.01 0.49 -8.77
N SER A 31 8.83 1.52 -8.98
CA SER A 31 10.28 1.42 -8.75
C SER A 31 10.66 1.19 -7.28
N ARG A 32 9.92 1.80 -6.33
CA ARG A 32 10.15 1.63 -4.88
C ARG A 32 9.72 0.24 -4.38
N ALA A 33 8.61 -0.27 -4.91
CA ALA A 33 8.16 -1.63 -4.62
C ALA A 33 9.22 -2.65 -5.08
N GLU A 34 9.72 -2.51 -6.30
CA GLU A 34 10.75 -3.41 -6.86
C GLU A 34 12.04 -3.45 -6.03
N THR A 35 12.47 -2.33 -5.42
CA THR A 35 13.70 -2.31 -4.61
C THR A 35 13.55 -2.99 -3.26
N HIS A 36 12.36 -2.99 -2.66
CA HIS A 36 12.14 -3.52 -1.29
C HIS A 36 11.47 -4.89 -1.27
N LYS A 37 10.87 -5.30 -2.38
CA LYS A 37 10.11 -6.55 -2.48
C LYS A 37 10.96 -7.77 -2.17
N ARG A 38 10.46 -8.59 -1.27
CA ARG A 38 11.00 -9.92 -0.94
C ARG A 38 9.87 -10.91 -0.65
N ALA A 39 10.22 -12.20 -0.58
CA ALA A 39 9.29 -13.19 -0.07
C ALA A 39 9.00 -12.94 1.43
N LEU A 40 7.74 -13.08 1.81
CA LEU A 40 7.31 -13.07 3.21
C LEU A 40 7.54 -14.44 3.85
N THR A 41 7.86 -14.45 5.14
CA THR A 41 7.91 -15.68 5.93
C THR A 41 6.49 -16.15 6.30
N ALA A 42 6.36 -17.40 6.74
CA ALA A 42 5.07 -17.94 7.18
C ALA A 42 4.50 -17.15 8.37
N GLU A 43 5.36 -16.73 9.28
CA GLU A 43 5.02 -15.92 10.44
C GLU A 43 4.50 -14.55 10.00
N GLU A 44 5.21 -13.88 9.09
CA GLU A 44 4.79 -12.59 8.53
C GLU A 44 3.42 -12.71 7.84
N ILE A 45 3.21 -13.73 7.02
CA ILE A 45 1.91 -13.98 6.38
C ILE A 45 0.81 -14.15 7.43
N SER A 46 1.05 -14.95 8.47
CA SER A 46 0.06 -15.20 9.52
C SER A 46 -0.35 -13.94 10.29
N VAL A 47 0.58 -13.01 10.48
CA VAL A 47 0.35 -11.75 11.21
C VAL A 47 -0.29 -10.69 10.32
N ILE A 48 0.10 -10.64 9.04
CA ILE A 48 -0.34 -9.59 8.11
C ILE A 48 -1.69 -9.91 7.48
N THR A 49 -2.00 -11.18 7.22
CA THR A 49 -3.26 -11.58 6.57
C THR A 49 -4.50 -11.03 7.30
N PRO A 50 -4.62 -11.11 8.65
CA PRO A 50 -5.76 -10.56 9.38
C PRO A 50 -5.88 -9.03 9.34
N LEU A 51 -4.83 -8.32 8.91
CA LEU A 51 -4.86 -6.87 8.74
C LEU A 51 -5.52 -6.45 7.42
N VAL A 52 -5.80 -7.40 6.51
CA VAL A 52 -6.42 -7.10 5.22
C VAL A 52 -7.93 -7.16 5.35
N ASP A 53 -8.56 -5.99 5.34
CA ASP A 53 -10.00 -5.86 5.12
C ASP A 53 -10.25 -5.87 3.62
N TRP A 54 -10.61 -7.03 3.07
CA TRP A 54 -10.77 -7.20 1.62
C TRP A 54 -11.89 -6.33 1.03
N GLU A 55 -12.94 -6.03 1.80
CA GLU A 55 -14.05 -5.17 1.36
C GLU A 55 -13.57 -3.72 1.19
N TYR A 56 -12.82 -3.24 2.19
CA TYR A 56 -12.14 -1.96 2.09
C TYR A 56 -11.12 -1.95 0.96
N TYR A 57 -10.30 -3.00 0.87
CA TYR A 57 -9.20 -3.07 -0.08
C TYR A 57 -9.68 -3.03 -1.52
N GLN A 58 -10.77 -3.73 -1.88
CA GLN A 58 -11.35 -3.62 -3.23
C GLN A 58 -11.94 -2.23 -3.51
N LYS A 59 -12.51 -1.57 -2.49
CA LYS A 59 -13.13 -0.24 -2.63
C LYS A 59 -12.11 0.82 -3.00
N VAL A 60 -10.94 0.79 -2.36
CA VAL A 60 -9.89 1.80 -2.57
C VAL A 60 -8.94 1.46 -3.73
N ASN A 61 -9.01 0.24 -4.27
CA ASN A 61 -8.18 -0.23 -5.38
C ASN A 61 -9.04 -0.70 -6.58
N PRO A 62 -9.69 0.23 -7.31
CA PRO A 62 -10.58 -0.11 -8.43
C PRO A 62 -9.86 -0.76 -9.62
N ASP A 63 -8.54 -0.62 -9.71
CA ASP A 63 -7.69 -1.36 -10.65
C ASP A 63 -7.71 -2.87 -10.38
N LEU A 64 -7.72 -3.29 -9.12
CA LEU A 64 -7.78 -4.70 -8.75
C LEU A 64 -9.16 -5.30 -9.01
N VAL A 65 -10.23 -4.53 -8.83
CA VAL A 65 -11.59 -4.95 -9.19
C VAL A 65 -11.69 -5.20 -10.70
N LYS A 66 -11.03 -4.37 -11.53
CA LYS A 66 -10.96 -4.57 -12.98
C LYS A 66 -10.15 -5.82 -13.35
N ALA A 67 -9.08 -6.13 -12.60
CA ALA A 67 -8.19 -7.24 -12.88
C ALA A 67 -8.74 -8.61 -12.41
N PHE A 68 -9.31 -8.68 -11.20
CA PHE A 68 -9.69 -9.93 -10.54
C PHE A 68 -11.20 -10.16 -10.44
N GLY A 69 -12.00 -9.16 -10.78
CA GLY A 69 -13.43 -9.14 -10.51
C GLY A 69 -13.76 -8.67 -9.09
N ARG A 70 -15.03 -8.30 -8.89
CA ARG A 70 -15.55 -7.89 -7.58
C ARG A 70 -15.69 -9.11 -6.66
N ASP A 71 -15.54 -8.90 -5.36
CA ASP A 71 -15.78 -9.89 -4.30
C ASP A 71 -14.89 -11.15 -4.37
N ASN A 72 -13.74 -11.04 -5.04
CA ASN A 72 -12.72 -12.08 -5.07
C ASN A 72 -11.74 -11.93 -3.90
N GLN A 73 -12.21 -12.24 -2.68
CA GLN A 73 -11.46 -12.08 -1.44
C GLN A 73 -10.07 -12.71 -1.51
N ALA A 74 -9.95 -13.95 -2.00
CA ALA A 74 -8.67 -14.66 -2.04
C ALA A 74 -7.65 -13.96 -2.96
N ALA A 75 -8.07 -13.50 -4.15
CA ALA A 75 -7.18 -12.78 -5.06
C ALA A 75 -6.75 -11.42 -4.48
N LEU A 76 -7.65 -10.71 -3.79
CA LEU A 76 -7.36 -9.42 -3.16
C LEU A 76 -6.36 -9.55 -2.01
N VAL A 77 -6.56 -10.53 -1.14
CA VAL A 77 -5.63 -10.83 -0.04
C VAL A 77 -4.27 -11.27 -0.59
N ASN A 78 -4.25 -12.18 -1.57
CA ASN A 78 -3.01 -12.61 -2.21
C ASN A 78 -2.28 -11.45 -2.89
N HIS A 79 -3.00 -10.57 -3.59
CA HIS A 79 -2.41 -9.38 -4.18
C HIS A 79 -1.77 -8.49 -3.10
N PHE A 80 -2.44 -8.28 -1.98
CA PHE A 80 -1.87 -7.46 -0.91
C PHE A 80 -0.56 -8.05 -0.38
N LEU A 81 -0.53 -9.35 -0.09
CA LEU A 81 0.64 -10.05 0.43
C LEU A 81 1.81 -10.09 -0.59
N GLU A 82 1.51 -10.26 -1.88
CA GLU A 82 2.54 -10.36 -2.92
C GLU A 82 3.05 -9.00 -3.41
N TRP A 83 2.17 -7.99 -3.49
CA TRP A 83 2.44 -6.71 -4.15
C TRP A 83 2.03 -5.51 -3.28
N GLY A 84 0.82 -5.53 -2.73
CA GLY A 84 0.22 -4.36 -2.08
C GLY A 84 1.00 -3.80 -0.90
N ILE A 85 1.68 -4.66 -0.12
CA ILE A 85 2.61 -4.24 0.93
C ILE A 85 3.71 -3.36 0.34
N TRP A 86 4.39 -3.84 -0.69
CA TRP A 86 5.53 -3.18 -1.32
C TRP A 86 5.17 -1.92 -2.10
N GLU A 87 3.91 -1.84 -2.53
CA GLU A 87 3.32 -0.66 -3.17
C GLU A 87 2.79 0.37 -2.15
N GLU A 88 2.97 0.14 -0.84
CA GLU A 88 2.46 0.97 0.25
C GLU A 88 0.93 1.17 0.16
N ARG A 89 0.20 0.16 -0.34
CA ARG A 89 -1.27 0.19 -0.42
C ARG A 89 -1.88 0.03 0.96
N GLN A 90 -3.03 0.67 1.18
CA GLN A 90 -3.70 0.65 2.47
C GLN A 90 -4.62 -0.58 2.60
N PRO A 91 -4.38 -1.51 3.56
CA PRO A 91 -5.15 -2.75 3.65
C PRO A 91 -6.52 -2.62 4.31
N ARG A 92 -6.74 -1.59 5.14
CA ARG A 92 -7.97 -1.38 5.91
C ARG A 92 -8.19 0.09 6.28
N ALA A 93 -9.42 0.47 6.62
CA ALA A 93 -9.80 1.87 6.84
C ALA A 93 -9.06 2.54 8.01
N ASP A 94 -8.86 1.80 9.09
CA ASP A 94 -8.29 2.23 10.38
C ASP A 94 -6.78 2.00 10.47
N PHE A 95 -6.09 1.58 9.39
CA PHE A 95 -4.64 1.43 9.38
C PHE A 95 -4.02 1.75 8.02
N ASN A 96 -3.08 2.69 8.04
CA ASN A 96 -2.20 3.06 6.94
C ASN A 96 -0.75 3.03 7.44
N VAL A 97 0.12 2.27 6.75
CA VAL A 97 1.50 2.04 7.19
C VAL A 97 2.36 3.30 7.18
N ASP A 98 2.19 4.17 6.18
CA ASP A 98 2.92 5.43 6.06
C ASP A 98 2.53 6.41 7.18
N ALA A 99 1.23 6.49 7.48
CA ALA A 99 0.71 7.27 8.61
C ALA A 99 1.26 6.73 9.95
N TYR A 100 1.24 5.41 10.12
CA TYR A 100 1.74 4.75 11.32
C TYR A 100 3.24 5.01 11.55
N ALA A 101 4.06 4.80 10.52
CA ALA A 101 5.49 5.10 10.56
C ALA A 101 5.77 6.60 10.75
N THR A 102 4.94 7.46 10.14
CA THR A 102 5.06 8.91 10.29
C THR A 102 4.80 9.33 11.75
N ARG A 103 3.79 8.79 12.40
CA ARG A 103 3.37 9.30 13.73
C ARG A 103 4.07 8.63 14.90
N ASN A 104 4.79 7.53 14.68
CA ASN A 104 5.50 6.80 15.72
C ASN A 104 7.02 6.94 15.54
N LEU A 105 7.60 8.02 16.09
CA LEU A 105 9.03 8.35 15.91
C LEU A 105 9.98 7.31 16.50
N ASP A 106 9.55 6.61 17.56
CA ASP A 106 10.27 5.49 18.16
C ASP A 106 10.40 4.33 17.18
N LEU A 107 9.27 3.92 16.56
CA LEU A 107 9.25 2.88 15.54
C LEU A 107 10.01 3.30 14.30
N ARG A 108 9.88 4.57 13.91
CA ARG A 108 10.63 5.15 12.79
C ARG A 108 12.14 5.01 12.98
N SER A 109 12.62 5.40 14.16
CA SER A 109 14.04 5.27 14.48
C SER A 109 14.49 3.80 14.57
N ALA A 110 13.60 2.90 15.02
CA ALA A 110 13.92 1.49 15.18
C ALA A 110 13.94 0.71 13.85
N PHE A 111 12.98 0.99 12.97
CA PHE A 111 12.69 0.20 11.77
C PHE A 111 13.21 0.85 10.49
N GLY A 112 13.25 2.19 10.42
CA GLY A 112 13.63 2.88 9.19
C GLY A 112 12.66 2.57 8.05
N ASP A 113 13.21 2.07 6.94
CA ASP A 113 12.53 1.67 5.71
C ASP A 113 12.00 0.22 5.72
N ASP A 114 12.14 -0.51 6.82
CA ASP A 114 11.59 -1.87 6.97
C ASP A 114 10.07 -1.83 7.13
N ILE A 115 9.36 -1.80 6.00
CA ILE A 115 7.90 -1.78 5.95
C ILE A 115 7.27 -2.97 6.66
N ILE A 116 7.90 -4.15 6.61
CA ILE A 116 7.37 -5.36 7.23
C ILE A 116 7.40 -5.22 8.76
N ALA A 117 8.45 -4.62 9.32
CA ALA A 117 8.52 -4.37 10.75
C ALA A 117 7.34 -3.54 11.27
N TYR A 118 6.85 -2.55 10.51
CA TYR A 118 5.66 -1.78 10.92
C TYR A 118 4.37 -2.60 10.89
N TYR A 119 4.17 -3.42 9.85
CA TYR A 119 3.01 -4.32 9.78
C TYR A 119 3.03 -5.36 10.92
N MET A 120 4.21 -5.95 11.17
CA MET A 120 4.41 -6.92 12.24
C MET A 120 4.15 -6.29 13.61
N HIS A 121 4.73 -5.11 13.85
CA HIS A 121 4.51 -4.38 15.09
C HIS A 121 3.03 -4.07 15.30
N TYR A 122 2.33 -3.53 14.29
CA TYR A 122 0.90 -3.22 14.41
C TYR A 122 0.03 -4.47 14.63
N GLY A 123 0.31 -5.56 13.91
CA GLY A 123 -0.42 -6.82 14.03
C GLY A 123 -0.23 -7.50 15.38
N GLN A 124 0.94 -7.35 16.01
CA GLN A 124 1.29 -7.97 17.28
C GLN A 124 1.17 -7.03 18.48
N ALA A 125 0.92 -5.73 18.26
CA ALA A 125 0.84 -4.73 19.30
C ALA A 125 -0.22 -5.10 20.35
N SER A 126 0.18 -5.05 21.62
CA SER A 126 -0.73 -5.22 22.76
C SER A 126 -1.81 -4.13 22.76
N GLN A 127 -2.93 -4.38 23.44
CA GLN A 127 -3.99 -3.37 23.56
C GLN A 127 -3.47 -2.08 24.23
N THR A 128 -2.55 -2.22 25.19
CA THR A 128 -1.90 -1.10 25.86
C THR A 128 -1.03 -0.30 24.88
N ASP A 129 -0.24 -0.98 24.05
CA ASP A 129 0.57 -0.30 23.03
C ASP A 129 -0.32 0.46 22.03
N LYS A 130 -1.38 -0.18 21.53
CA LYS A 130 -2.36 0.45 20.63
C LYS A 130 -3.04 1.66 21.27
N TYR A 131 -3.30 1.63 22.58
CA TYR A 131 -3.91 2.74 23.30
C TYR A 131 -3.02 3.99 23.38
N TYR A 132 -1.70 3.81 23.51
CA TYR A 132 -0.76 4.93 23.61
C TYR A 132 -0.26 5.45 22.25
N ARG A 133 -0.49 4.71 21.17
CA ARG A 133 -0.06 5.10 19.84
C ARG A 133 -1.09 5.98 19.13
N PRO A 134 -0.65 6.93 18.30
CA PRO A 134 -1.54 7.71 17.46
C PRO A 134 -2.38 6.83 16.53
N THR A 135 -3.59 7.31 16.21
CA THR A 135 -4.46 6.66 15.22
C THR A 135 -3.72 6.59 13.88
N PRO A 136 -3.52 5.39 13.31
CA PRO A 136 -2.65 5.19 12.15
C PRO A 136 -3.39 5.47 10.85
N THR A 137 -4.05 6.61 10.72
CA THR A 137 -4.81 6.98 9.52
C THR A 137 -4.25 8.26 8.89
N LEU A 138 -4.38 8.33 7.56
CA LEU A 138 -4.07 9.54 6.80
C LEU A 138 -4.92 10.72 7.26
N GLU A 139 -6.18 10.46 7.63
CA GLU A 139 -7.11 11.44 8.18
C GLU A 139 -6.65 12.01 9.53
N ASP A 140 -6.19 11.19 10.49
CA ASP A 140 -5.64 11.71 11.75
C ASP A 140 -4.38 12.54 11.50
N CYS A 141 -3.52 12.12 10.57
CA CYS A 141 -2.35 12.90 10.19
C CYS A 141 -2.74 14.28 9.64
N TYR A 142 -3.77 14.34 8.79
CA TYR A 142 -4.31 15.58 8.26
C TYR A 142 -4.81 16.50 9.39
N TYR A 143 -5.68 16.02 10.28
CA TYR A 143 -6.23 16.83 11.38
C TYR A 143 -5.17 17.30 12.40
N LYS A 144 -4.03 16.60 12.47
CA LYS A 144 -2.89 16.98 13.32
C LYS A 144 -1.81 17.76 12.57
N ASN A 145 -2.13 18.29 11.38
CA ASN A 145 -1.20 19.06 10.54
C ASN A 145 0.13 18.35 10.29
N THR A 146 0.09 17.03 10.11
CA THR A 146 1.29 16.20 9.93
C THR A 146 1.46 15.82 8.46
N ASN A 147 2.63 16.11 7.90
CA ASN A 147 3.03 15.62 6.59
C ASN A 147 3.35 14.12 6.69
N VAL A 148 2.76 13.32 5.80
CA VAL A 148 3.00 11.88 5.71
C VAL A 148 4.05 11.61 4.65
N TYR A 149 5.02 10.77 4.99
CA TYR A 149 6.08 10.32 4.08
C TYR A 149 5.93 8.82 3.85
N SER A 150 6.41 8.37 2.68
CA SER A 150 6.55 6.95 2.40
C SER A 150 7.50 6.31 3.42
N VAL A 151 7.22 5.07 3.83
CA VAL A 151 8.11 4.30 4.70
C VAL A 151 9.52 4.24 4.13
N TYR A 152 9.64 4.11 2.81
CA TYR A 152 10.93 4.04 2.10
C TYR A 152 11.73 5.35 2.10
N ASP A 153 11.15 6.43 2.61
CA ASP A 153 11.87 7.68 2.83
C ASP A 153 12.49 7.76 4.25
N PHE A 154 12.28 6.78 5.13
CA PHE A 154 12.89 6.75 6.45
C PHE A 154 14.24 6.01 6.48
N VAL A 155 15.06 6.34 7.47
CA VAL A 155 16.38 5.75 7.66
C VAL A 155 16.51 5.29 9.11
N LYS A 156 16.95 4.05 9.31
CA LYS A 156 17.14 3.47 10.65
C LYS A 156 18.11 4.32 11.48
N GLY A 157 17.74 4.57 12.74
CA GLY A 157 18.45 5.45 13.66
C GLY A 157 18.14 6.94 13.49
N GLN A 158 17.31 7.32 12.51
CA GLN A 158 16.88 8.71 12.32
C GLN A 158 15.40 8.88 12.72
N THR A 159 15.10 10.04 13.30
CA THR A 159 13.72 10.43 13.60
C THR A 159 13.10 11.26 12.48
N ALA A 160 13.88 11.76 11.53
CA ALA A 160 13.42 12.50 10.37
C ALA A 160 13.46 11.62 9.10
N PRO A 161 12.63 11.91 8.08
CA PRO A 161 12.82 11.35 6.75
C PRO A 161 14.17 11.75 6.16
N ARG A 162 14.65 10.98 5.18
CA ARG A 162 15.86 11.28 4.43
C ARG A 162 15.81 12.69 3.85
N ALA A 163 16.95 13.37 3.83
CA ALA A 163 17.06 14.71 3.26
C ALA A 163 16.54 14.72 1.81
N GLY A 164 15.63 15.65 1.51
CA GLY A 164 15.01 15.78 0.20
C GLY A 164 13.78 14.89 -0.06
N ALA A 165 13.34 14.08 0.91
CA ALA A 165 12.10 13.32 0.80
C ALA A 165 10.90 14.26 0.60
N LEU A 166 10.03 13.89 -0.35
CA LEU A 166 8.77 14.59 -0.59
C LEU A 166 7.63 13.86 0.12
N PRO A 167 6.76 14.58 0.83
CA PRO A 167 5.62 13.96 1.48
C PRO A 167 4.62 13.43 0.45
N ILE A 168 4.07 12.24 0.72
CA ILE A 168 2.99 11.64 -0.10
C ILE A 168 1.63 12.28 0.19
N GLN A 169 1.52 12.96 1.34
CA GLN A 169 0.39 13.78 1.74
C GLN A 169 0.89 14.94 2.59
N THR A 170 0.34 16.13 2.32
CA THR A 170 0.57 17.31 3.15
C THR A 170 -0.71 17.71 3.87
N TYR A 171 -0.59 18.49 4.94
CA TYR A 171 -1.75 19.05 5.64
C TYR A 171 -2.58 20.01 4.78
N ASN A 172 -2.03 20.55 3.68
CA ASN A 172 -2.72 21.47 2.77
C ASN A 172 -3.25 20.81 1.49
N PHE A 173 -2.89 19.55 1.23
CA PHE A 173 -3.26 18.85 0.01
C PHE A 173 -3.30 17.34 0.23
N HIS A 174 -4.48 16.77 -0.01
CA HIS A 174 -4.75 15.36 0.25
C HIS A 174 -5.35 14.65 -0.98
N PRO A 175 -4.54 14.03 -1.86
CA PRO A 175 -5.06 13.39 -3.08
C PRO A 175 -5.85 12.08 -2.84
N LYS A 176 -5.82 11.52 -1.62
CA LYS A 176 -6.37 10.19 -1.29
C LYS A 176 -7.49 10.17 -0.21
N LEU A 177 -8.02 11.32 0.22
CA LEU A 177 -9.11 11.40 1.19
C LEU A 177 -10.30 11.95 0.44
N HIS A 178 -11.43 11.27 0.58
CA HIS A 178 -12.72 11.82 0.20
C HIS A 178 -13.32 12.43 1.45
N PHE A 179 -13.49 13.75 1.47
CA PHE A 179 -14.23 14.37 2.55
C PHE A 179 -15.69 14.60 2.16
N ALA A 180 -16.62 14.38 3.09
CA ALA A 180 -18.07 14.50 2.82
C ALA A 180 -18.49 15.87 2.27
N TRP A 181 -17.79 16.95 2.65
CA TRP A 181 -18.04 18.32 2.19
C TRP A 181 -17.59 18.55 0.73
N GLU A 182 -16.65 17.76 0.21
CA GLU A 182 -16.26 17.80 -1.21
C GLU A 182 -17.37 17.19 -2.09
N ASP A 183 -18.03 16.14 -1.62
CA ASP A 183 -19.19 15.53 -2.30
C ASP A 183 -20.39 16.50 -2.30
N GLU A 184 -20.62 17.22 -1.19
CA GLU A 184 -21.64 18.27 -1.09
C GLU A 184 -21.38 19.43 -2.05
N GLN A 185 -20.15 19.96 -2.07
CA GLN A 185 -19.77 21.03 -3.02
C GLN A 185 -19.86 20.57 -4.48
N LYS A 186 -19.49 19.33 -4.78
CA LYS A 186 -19.59 18.78 -6.13
C LYS A 186 -21.05 18.62 -6.56
N ALA A 187 -21.91 18.13 -5.68
CA ALA A 187 -23.35 18.04 -5.91
C ALA A 187 -24.01 19.42 -6.07
N GLU A 188 -23.56 20.43 -5.33
CA GLU A 188 -24.03 21.80 -5.43
C GLU A 188 -23.56 22.49 -6.73
N ASN A 189 -22.30 22.29 -7.10
CA ASN A 189 -21.75 22.75 -8.37
C ASN A 189 -22.44 22.08 -9.58
N GLU A 190 -22.77 20.80 -9.51
CA GLU A 190 -23.53 20.08 -10.56
C GLU A 190 -24.99 20.56 -10.68
N LYS A 191 -25.58 21.05 -9.58
CA LYS A 191 -26.92 21.68 -9.60
C LYS A 191 -26.88 23.09 -10.19
N ASN A 192 -25.81 23.84 -9.95
CA ASN A 192 -25.67 25.22 -10.42
C ASN A 192 -25.17 25.35 -11.87
N ASN A 193 -24.71 24.26 -12.48
CA ASN A 193 -24.23 24.20 -13.86
C ASN A 193 -25.23 23.53 -14.84
N LYS A 194 -26.50 23.41 -14.42
CA LYS A 194 -27.66 22.98 -15.23
C LYS A 194 -28.68 24.10 -15.30
#